data_AF-A0A7J9YIJ2-F1
#
_entry.id   AF-A0A7J9YIJ2-F1
#
_cell.length_a   1.000
_cell.length_b   1.000
_cell.length_c   1.000
_cell.angle_alpha   90.00
_cell.angle_beta   90.00
_cell.angle_gamma   90.00
#
_symmetry.space_group_name_H-M   'P 1'
#
loop_
_entity.id
_entity.type
_entity.pdbx_description
1 polymer ?
#
loop_
_entity_poly.entity_id
_entity_poly.type
_entity_poly.pdbx_seq_one_letter_code
_entity_poly.pdbx_strand_id
1 'polypeptide(L)'
;MAGFTLATGFWALFAPRSFAVMANFPPHEHFLHDIGVFQIGIGVTVLLAVIWPDALHTVLAGFFVANTVHTVNHFVDAQLGGYTWQAWALAALSVLVAGAFWLRLGQLGTIFGGVQPATVNELQPFVRQKTISLTTFGKNGNAGSTPVSIAVDGDRGGVHAGYQLLQAW
;
A
#
# COMPACT_ATOMS: atom_id res chain seq x y z
N MET A 1 -1.89 -4.02 -14.50
CA MET A 1 -0.62 -4.20 -13.75
C MET A 1 -0.71 -5.41 -12.82
N ALA A 2 -1.48 -5.38 -11.73
CA ALA A 2 -1.60 -6.52 -10.80
C ALA A 2 -1.86 -7.90 -11.43
N GLY A 3 -2.87 -8.01 -12.32
CA GLY A 3 -3.19 -9.28 -12.97
C GLY A 3 -2.06 -9.84 -13.83
N PHE A 4 -1.30 -8.98 -14.51
CA PHE A 4 -0.11 -9.38 -15.28
C PHE A 4 1.00 -9.88 -14.36
N THR A 5 1.28 -9.15 -13.28
CA THR A 5 2.29 -9.54 -12.27
C THR A 5 1.94 -10.87 -11.60
N LEU A 6 0.67 -11.10 -11.27
CA LEU A 6 0.22 -12.39 -10.73
C LEU A 6 0.39 -13.51 -11.75
N ALA A 7 -0.01 -13.29 -13.01
CA ALA A 7 0.10 -14.29 -14.06
C ALA A 7 1.57 -14.70 -14.30
N THR A 8 2.49 -13.74 -14.38
CA THR A 8 3.92 -14.05 -14.54
C THR A 8 4.51 -14.70 -13.29
N GLY A 9 4.07 -14.29 -12.09
CA GLY A 9 4.49 -14.90 -10.84
C GLY A 9 4.07 -16.37 -10.73
N PHE A 10 2.80 -16.67 -10.99
CA PHE A 10 2.30 -18.05 -11.03
C PHE A 10 2.96 -18.88 -12.13
N TRP A 11 3.26 -18.28 -13.29
CA TRP A 11 3.97 -18.98 -14.36
C TRP A 11 5.40 -19.37 -13.93
N ALA A 12 6.15 -18.45 -13.33
CA ALA A 12 7.50 -18.73 -12.83
C ALA A 12 7.49 -19.75 -11.68
N LEU A 13 6.47 -19.74 -10.82
CA LEU A 13 6.35 -20.68 -9.70
C LEU A 13 5.93 -22.09 -10.12
N PHE A 14 4.99 -22.25 -11.06
CA PHE A 14 4.43 -23.57 -11.38
C PHE A 14 4.94 -24.19 -12.67
N ALA A 15 5.51 -23.39 -13.59
CA ALA A 15 6.11 -23.89 -14.82
C ALA A 15 7.44 -23.17 -15.14
N PRO A 16 8.41 -23.22 -14.21
CA PRO A 16 9.66 -22.44 -14.25
C PRO A 16 10.45 -22.67 -15.55
N ARG A 17 10.48 -23.90 -16.08
CA ARG A 17 11.21 -24.20 -17.33
C ARG A 17 10.65 -23.45 -18.53
N SER A 18 9.33 -23.47 -18.70
CA SER A 18 8.69 -22.75 -19.81
C SER A 18 8.79 -21.24 -19.66
N PHE A 19 8.71 -20.75 -18.42
CA PHE A 19 8.96 -19.35 -18.10
C PHE A 19 10.39 -18.95 -18.45
N ALA A 20 11.39 -19.76 -18.07
CA ALA A 20 12.80 -19.53 -18.37
C ALA A 20 13.08 -19.46 -19.88
N VAL A 21 12.46 -20.35 -20.67
CA VAL A 21 12.55 -20.32 -22.14
C VAL A 21 11.97 -19.02 -22.70
N MET A 22 10.79 -18.60 -22.26
CA MET A 22 10.21 -17.32 -22.69
C MET A 22 11.09 -16.13 -22.28
N ALA A 23 11.57 -16.13 -21.04
CA ALA A 23 12.41 -15.07 -20.49
C ALA A 23 13.84 -15.09 -21.05
N ASN A 24 14.20 -16.08 -21.87
CA ASN A 24 15.56 -16.32 -22.36
C ASN A 24 16.60 -16.33 -21.23
N PHE A 25 16.28 -17.06 -20.15
CA PHE A 25 17.05 -17.13 -18.92
C PHE A 25 17.43 -18.58 -18.60
N PRO A 26 18.60 -18.86 -17.98
CA PRO A 26 18.97 -20.22 -17.62
C PRO A 26 18.00 -20.88 -16.62
N PRO A 27 17.77 -22.20 -16.70
CA PRO A 27 16.82 -22.89 -15.82
C PRO A 27 17.40 -23.07 -14.41
N HIS A 28 17.32 -22.03 -13.59
CA HIS A 28 17.57 -22.10 -12.15
C HIS A 28 16.23 -22.25 -11.41
N GLU A 29 15.76 -23.50 -11.28
CA GLU A 29 14.38 -23.81 -10.83
C GLU A 29 14.02 -23.16 -9.49
N HIS A 30 14.85 -23.34 -8.45
CA HIS A 30 14.66 -22.72 -7.14
C HIS A 30 14.56 -21.18 -7.22
N PHE A 31 15.49 -20.55 -7.94
CA PHE A 31 15.50 -19.09 -8.10
C PHE A 31 14.29 -18.57 -8.87
N LEU A 32 13.80 -19.32 -9.87
CA LEU A 32 12.62 -18.96 -10.64
C LEU A 32 11.35 -19.08 -9.80
N HIS A 33 11.27 -20.09 -8.93
CA HIS A 33 10.21 -20.17 -7.96
C HIS A 33 10.23 -18.95 -7.02
N ASP A 34 11.38 -18.56 -6.49
CA ASP A 34 11.51 -17.37 -5.62
C ASP A 34 11.05 -16.09 -6.33
N ILE A 35 11.48 -15.88 -7.58
CA ILE A 35 10.97 -14.79 -8.44
C ILE A 35 9.45 -14.86 -8.55
N GLY A 36 8.91 -16.05 -8.80
CA GLY A 36 7.47 -16.28 -8.92
C GLY A 36 6.72 -15.84 -7.67
N VAL A 37 7.23 -16.24 -6.50
CA VAL A 37 6.67 -15.86 -5.20
C VAL A 37 6.74 -14.35 -4.97
N PHE A 38 7.86 -13.70 -5.26
CA PHE A 38 7.97 -12.25 -5.11
C PHE A 38 6.98 -11.51 -6.01
N GLN A 39 6.80 -11.95 -7.25
CA GLN A 39 5.81 -11.37 -8.17
C GLN A 39 4.38 -11.58 -7.67
N ILE A 40 4.06 -12.75 -7.11
CA ILE A 40 2.76 -13.00 -6.48
C ILE A 40 2.52 -12.00 -5.35
N GLY A 41 3.51 -11.81 -4.47
CA GLY A 41 3.47 -10.83 -3.39
C GLY A 41 3.20 -9.40 -3.86
N ILE A 42 3.94 -8.95 -4.88
CA ILE A 42 3.76 -7.62 -5.49
C ILE A 42 2.35 -7.49 -6.08
N GLY A 43 1.91 -8.50 -6.84
CA GLY A 43 0.59 -8.53 -7.47
C GLY A 43 -0.54 -8.42 -6.44
N VAL A 44 -0.47 -9.21 -5.37
CA VAL A 44 -1.43 -9.15 -4.24
C VAL A 44 -1.39 -7.79 -3.57
N THR A 45 -0.20 -7.25 -3.29
CA THR A 45 -0.06 -5.91 -2.67
C THR A 45 -0.74 -4.83 -3.52
N VAL A 46 -0.52 -4.85 -4.83
CA VAL A 46 -1.14 -3.88 -5.76
C VAL A 46 -2.65 -4.06 -5.84
N LEU A 47 -3.17 -5.29 -5.79
CA LEU A 47 -4.62 -5.52 -5.69
C LEU A 47 -5.20 -4.99 -4.39
N LEU A 48 -4.56 -5.26 -3.25
CA LEU A 48 -5.03 -4.79 -1.97
C LEU A 48 -4.97 -3.27 -1.86
N ALA A 49 -3.97 -2.63 -2.49
CA ALA A 49 -3.82 -1.17 -2.50
C ALA A 49 -4.99 -0.44 -3.18
N VAL A 50 -5.76 -1.10 -4.05
CA VAL A 50 -6.97 -0.51 -4.65
C VAL A 50 -8.24 -0.77 -3.83
N ILE A 51 -8.17 -1.64 -2.82
CA ILE A 51 -9.30 -2.04 -1.97
C ILE A 51 -9.18 -1.37 -0.59
N TRP A 52 -7.99 -1.36 -0.01
CA TRP A 52 -7.76 -0.92 1.36
C TRP A 52 -7.19 0.50 1.41
N PRO A 53 -7.78 1.38 2.24
CA PRO A 53 -7.30 2.76 2.39
C PRO A 53 -6.01 2.86 3.22
N ASP A 54 -5.71 1.84 4.03
CA ASP A 54 -4.55 1.85 4.92
C ASP A 54 -3.32 1.21 4.26
N ALA A 55 -2.29 2.03 4.01
CA ALA A 55 -1.08 1.59 3.32
C ALA A 55 -0.28 0.55 4.14
N LEU A 56 -0.20 0.71 5.46
CA LEU A 56 0.55 -0.21 6.32
C LEU A 56 -0.10 -1.60 6.35
N HIS A 57 -1.42 -1.65 6.57
CA HIS A 57 -2.20 -2.89 6.51
C HIS A 57 -2.07 -3.60 5.15
N THR A 58 -2.11 -2.83 4.07
CA THR A 58 -1.92 -3.33 2.69
C THR A 58 -0.56 -3.99 2.49
N VAL A 59 0.52 -3.31 2.87
CA VAL A 59 1.88 -3.83 2.70
C VAL A 59 2.12 -5.04 3.60
N LEU A 60 1.61 -5.03 4.84
CA LEU A 60 1.71 -6.16 5.75
C LEU A 60 1.02 -7.42 5.20
N ALA A 61 -0.18 -7.30 4.63
CA ALA A 61 -0.86 -8.43 4.00
C ALA A 61 -0.10 -8.96 2.78
N GLY A 62 0.30 -8.07 1.88
CA GLY A 62 1.02 -8.45 0.68
C GLY A 62 2.35 -9.14 0.99
N PHE A 63 3.11 -8.57 1.94
CA PHE A 63 4.36 -9.17 2.44
C PHE A 63 4.11 -10.50 3.15
N PHE A 64 3.04 -10.61 3.95
CA PHE A 64 2.69 -11.86 4.62
C PHE A 64 2.42 -12.98 3.61
N VAL A 65 1.67 -12.71 2.53
CA VAL A 65 1.45 -13.67 1.45
C VAL A 65 2.77 -14.05 0.79
N ALA A 66 3.57 -13.07 0.37
CA ALA A 66 4.84 -13.30 -0.29
C ALA A 66 5.77 -14.18 0.57
N ASN A 67 6.01 -13.79 1.82
CA ASN A 67 6.93 -14.46 2.72
C ASN A 67 6.44 -15.87 3.09
N THR A 68 5.13 -16.07 3.24
CA THR A 68 4.57 -17.39 3.57
C THR A 68 4.70 -18.35 2.39
N VAL A 69 4.38 -17.91 1.17
CA VAL A 69 4.59 -18.74 -0.01
C VAL A 69 6.09 -19.00 -0.22
N HIS A 70 6.97 -18.04 0.09
CA HIS A 70 8.43 -18.19 -0.03
C HIS A 70 8.97 -19.20 0.99
N THR A 71 8.43 -19.17 2.21
CA THR A 71 8.71 -20.17 3.24
C THR A 71 8.38 -21.56 2.72
N VAL A 72 7.17 -21.76 2.16
CA VAL A 72 6.75 -23.03 1.57
C VAL A 72 7.69 -23.43 0.44
N ASN A 73 8.06 -22.48 -0.43
CA ASN A 73 8.97 -22.73 -1.53
C ASN A 73 10.31 -23.29 -1.06
N HIS A 74 10.93 -22.70 -0.05
CA HIS A 74 12.17 -23.22 0.53
C HIS A 74 12.05 -24.60 1.18
N PHE A 75 10.89 -24.98 1.69
CA PHE A 75 10.67 -26.34 2.18
C PHE A 75 10.49 -27.35 1.03
N VAL A 76 9.79 -26.97 -0.03
CA VAL A 76 9.55 -27.83 -1.22
C VAL A 76 10.82 -28.00 -2.06
N ASP A 77 11.59 -26.92 -2.19
CA ASP A 77 12.81 -26.84 -2.99
C ASP A 77 14.08 -27.15 -2.18
N ALA A 78 13.96 -27.78 -1.00
CA ALA A 78 15.10 -27.99 -0.11
C ALA A 78 16.28 -28.74 -0.77
N GLN A 79 16.01 -29.54 -1.80
CA GLN A 79 16.99 -30.27 -2.62
C GLN A 79 17.50 -29.48 -3.85
N LEU A 80 16.88 -28.37 -4.22
CA LEU A 80 17.18 -27.61 -5.43
C LEU A 80 18.13 -26.42 -5.19
N GLY A 81 18.31 -26.01 -3.94
CA GLY A 81 19.25 -24.94 -3.56
C GLY A 81 18.93 -24.30 -2.21
N GLY A 82 19.79 -23.35 -1.81
CA GLY A 82 19.63 -22.61 -0.55
C GLY A 82 20.11 -23.37 0.68
N TYR A 83 20.01 -22.72 1.84
CA TYR A 83 20.34 -23.31 3.13
C TYR A 83 19.06 -23.64 3.91
N THR A 84 18.99 -24.82 4.54
CA THR A 84 17.81 -25.28 5.28
C THR A 84 17.37 -24.33 6.40
N TRP A 85 18.30 -23.60 7.02
CA TRP A 85 17.96 -22.62 8.05
C TRP A 85 17.17 -21.42 7.50
N GLN A 86 17.29 -21.11 6.21
CA GLN A 86 16.53 -20.03 5.57
C GLN A 86 15.02 -20.32 5.60
N ALA A 87 14.60 -21.57 5.38
CA ALA A 87 13.20 -21.97 5.48
C ALA A 87 12.62 -21.65 6.87
N TRP A 88 13.37 -21.96 7.93
CA TRP A 88 12.96 -21.68 9.30
C TRP A 88 12.98 -20.19 9.64
N ALA A 89 13.97 -19.45 9.14
CA ALA A 89 14.03 -18.00 9.31
C ALA A 89 12.84 -17.31 8.63
N LEU A 90 12.48 -17.72 7.41
CA LEU A 90 11.31 -17.25 6.70
C LEU A 90 10.02 -17.62 7.42
N ALA A 91 9.90 -18.85 7.95
CA ALA A 91 8.75 -19.26 8.74
C ALA A 91 8.55 -18.38 9.99
N ALA A 92 9.64 -18.10 10.72
CA ALA A 92 9.61 -17.20 11.87
C ALA A 92 9.18 -15.78 11.46
N LEU A 93 9.70 -15.28 10.33
CA LEU A 93 9.31 -13.99 9.78
C LEU A 93 7.82 -13.95 9.40
N SER A 94 7.27 -15.03 8.81
CA SER A 94 5.84 -15.13 8.52
C SER A 94 4.98 -15.01 9.78
N VAL A 95 5.38 -15.65 10.89
CA VAL A 95 4.68 -15.53 12.17
C VAL A 95 4.73 -14.10 12.70
N LEU A 96 5.89 -13.44 12.64
CA LEU A 96 6.04 -12.05 13.07
C LEU A 96 5.17 -11.09 12.26
N VAL A 97 5.14 -11.24 10.93
CA VAL A 97 4.31 -10.39 10.07
C VAL A 97 2.83 -10.69 10.26
N ALA A 98 2.44 -11.96 10.46
CA ALA A 98 1.06 -12.29 10.81
C ALA A 98 0.63 -11.59 12.11
N GLY A 99 1.49 -11.57 13.12
CA GLY A 99 1.27 -10.84 14.36
C GLY A 99 1.12 -9.33 14.13
N ALA A 100 2.03 -8.72 13.37
CA ALA A 100 1.97 -7.29 13.04
C ALA A 100 0.69 -6.93 12.24
N PHE A 101 0.33 -7.77 11.28
CA PHE A 101 -0.90 -7.63 10.50
C PHE A 101 -2.15 -7.70 11.38
N TRP A 102 -2.21 -8.65 12.31
CA TRP A 102 -3.30 -8.81 13.27
C TRP A 102 -3.41 -7.62 14.23
N LEU A 103 -2.27 -7.15 14.77
CA LEU A 103 -2.26 -5.95 15.61
C LEU A 103 -2.73 -4.72 14.84
N ARG A 104 -2.34 -4.57 13.57
CA ARG A 104 -2.81 -3.48 12.72
C ARG A 104 -4.31 -3.54 12.48
N LEU A 105 -4.86 -4.73 12.24
CA LEU A 105 -6.31 -4.94 12.15
C LEU A 105 -7.03 -4.48 13.43
N GLY A 106 -6.49 -4.81 14.60
CA GLY A 106 -7.04 -4.35 15.88
C GLY A 106 -7.02 -2.83 16.05
N GLN A 107 -6.00 -2.15 15.53
CA GLN A 107 -5.89 -0.68 15.57
C GLN A 107 -6.88 0.04 14.65
N LEU A 108 -7.21 -0.56 13.50
CA LEU A 108 -8.09 0.07 12.51
C LEU A 108 -9.57 0.01 12.89
N GLY A 109 -9.96 -0.93 13.76
CA GLY A 109 -11.37 -1.26 13.98
C GLY A 109 -12.01 -1.87 12.71
N THR A 110 -13.22 -2.43 12.81
CA THR A 110 -13.87 -3.19 11.71
C THR A 110 -14.34 -2.33 10.53
N ILE A 111 -13.76 -1.14 10.31
CA ILE A 111 -14.13 -0.25 9.21
C ILE A 111 -13.26 -0.57 7.99
N PHE A 112 -13.74 -1.54 7.20
CA PHE A 112 -13.20 -1.81 5.87
C PHE A 112 -13.89 -0.91 4.85
N GLY A 113 -13.21 0.16 4.46
CA GLY A 113 -13.70 1.13 3.48
C GLY A 113 -13.36 2.55 3.90
N GLY A 114 -13.05 3.41 2.92
CA GLY A 114 -12.89 4.83 3.22
C GLY A 114 -14.19 5.37 3.77
N VAL A 115 -14.18 5.85 5.03
CA VAL A 115 -15.25 6.72 5.53
C VAL A 115 -15.16 7.98 4.68
N GLN A 116 -16.02 8.10 3.66
CA GLN A 116 -16.22 9.39 3.02
C GLN A 116 -16.81 10.27 4.12
N PRO A 117 -16.17 11.39 4.48
CA PRO A 117 -16.77 12.28 5.44
C PRO A 117 -18.13 12.70 4.87
N ALA A 118 -19.16 12.54 5.68
CA ALA A 118 -20.49 13.01 5.36
C ALA A 118 -20.38 14.51 5.16
N THR A 119 -20.57 14.95 3.92
CA THR A 119 -20.53 16.36 3.55
C THR A 119 -21.60 16.61 2.51
N VAL A 120 -22.09 17.85 2.46
CA VAL A 120 -22.97 18.30 1.37
C VAL A 120 -22.21 18.33 0.03
N ASN A 121 -22.92 18.19 -1.08
CA ASN A 121 -22.32 18.08 -2.43
C ASN A 121 -21.43 19.27 -2.78
N GLU A 122 -21.76 20.46 -2.29
CA GLU A 122 -20.99 21.69 -2.53
C GLU A 122 -19.59 21.62 -1.90
N LEU A 123 -19.44 20.88 -0.80
CA LEU A 123 -18.19 20.82 -0.03
C LEU A 123 -17.36 19.55 -0.30
N GLN A 124 -17.90 18.58 -1.08
CA GLN A 124 -17.18 17.37 -1.48
C GLN A 124 -15.77 17.60 -2.04
N PRO A 125 -15.53 18.59 -2.93
CA PRO A 125 -14.19 18.83 -3.47
C PRO A 125 -13.17 19.21 -2.39
N PHE A 126 -13.61 19.86 -1.32
CA PHE A 126 -12.72 20.39 -0.28
C PHE A 126 -12.37 19.37 0.81
N VAL A 127 -13.12 18.28 0.92
CA VAL A 127 -12.87 17.18 1.88
C VAL A 127 -11.44 16.65 1.81
N ARG A 128 -10.91 16.49 0.60
CA ARG A 128 -9.57 15.93 0.36
C ARG A 128 -8.52 17.02 0.13
N GLN A 129 -8.93 18.27 0.10
CA GLN A 129 -8.08 19.40 -0.23
C GLN A 129 -7.57 20.04 1.05
N LYS A 130 -6.25 20.06 1.23
CA LYS A 130 -5.64 20.58 2.46
C LYS A 130 -5.58 22.11 2.51
N THR A 131 -5.62 22.77 1.34
CA THR A 131 -5.38 24.21 1.21
C THR A 131 -6.31 24.82 0.18
N ILE A 132 -6.90 25.98 0.51
CA ILE A 132 -7.68 26.82 -0.40
C ILE A 132 -7.15 28.26 -0.37
N SER A 133 -7.48 29.03 -1.41
CA SER A 133 -7.23 30.47 -1.44
C SER A 133 -8.44 31.20 -0.86
N LEU A 134 -8.31 31.80 0.32
CA LEU A 134 -9.38 32.56 0.96
C LEU A 134 -9.30 34.03 0.55
N THR A 135 -10.29 34.49 -0.20
CA THR A 135 -10.45 35.91 -0.54
C THR A 135 -11.29 36.60 0.52
N THR A 136 -10.71 37.60 1.18
CA THR A 136 -11.39 38.45 2.16
C THR A 136 -11.45 39.88 1.64
N PHE A 137 -12.48 40.63 2.05
CA PHE A 137 -12.64 42.03 1.66
C PHE A 137 -12.44 42.92 2.89
N GLY A 138 -11.50 43.86 2.79
CA GLY A 138 -11.26 44.84 3.85
C GLY A 138 -12.41 45.85 3.96
N LYS A 139 -12.41 46.67 5.02
CA LYS A 139 -13.42 47.73 5.24
C LYS A 139 -13.58 48.69 4.06
N ASN A 140 -12.52 48.88 3.27
CA ASN A 140 -12.49 49.76 2.10
C ASN A 140 -12.92 49.05 0.80
N GLY A 141 -13.39 47.80 0.86
CA GLY A 141 -13.84 47.02 -0.30
C GLY A 141 -12.71 46.35 -1.10
N ASN A 142 -11.44 46.55 -0.75
CA ASN A 142 -10.32 45.89 -1.41
C ASN A 142 -10.27 44.40 -1.05
N ALA A 143 -10.11 43.55 -2.07
CA ALA A 143 -9.93 42.12 -1.92
C ALA A 143 -8.47 41.77 -1.60
N GLY A 144 -8.26 40.88 -0.62
CA GLY A 144 -6.98 40.25 -0.31
C GLY A 144 -7.15 38.73 -0.29
N SER A 145 -6.22 38.01 -0.91
CA SER A 145 -6.27 36.54 -1.01
C SER A 145 -5.15 35.92 -0.20
N THR A 146 -5.45 34.91 0.61
CA THR A 146 -4.46 34.24 1.47
C THR A 146 -4.67 32.73 1.43
N PRO A 147 -3.61 31.93 1.18
CA PRO A 147 -3.71 30.48 1.27
C PRO A 147 -3.93 30.06 2.74
N VAL A 148 -4.97 29.26 3.00
CA VAL A 148 -5.31 28.76 4.34
C VAL A 148 -5.64 27.27 4.30
N SER A 149 -5.42 26.58 5.41
CA SER A 149 -5.89 25.20 5.55
C SER A 149 -7.40 25.17 5.78
N ILE A 150 -8.08 24.22 5.15
CA ILE A 150 -9.52 23.97 5.31
C ILE A 150 -9.77 22.59 5.92
N ALA A 151 -10.76 22.51 6.80
CA ALA A 151 -11.36 21.27 7.27
C ALA A 151 -12.87 21.33 6.96
N VAL A 152 -13.45 20.21 6.57
CA VAL A 152 -14.89 20.10 6.28
C VAL A 152 -15.50 19.11 7.27
N ASP A 153 -16.62 19.50 7.87
CA ASP A 153 -17.41 18.69 8.79
C ASP A 153 -18.90 18.91 8.49
N GLY A 154 -19.54 17.91 7.87
CA GLY A 154 -20.96 17.99 7.49
C GLY A 154 -21.25 19.10 6.48
N ASP A 155 -22.06 20.07 6.90
CA ASP A 155 -22.44 21.25 6.12
C ASP A 155 -21.51 22.46 6.36
N ARG A 156 -20.41 22.28 7.11
CA ARG A 156 -19.51 23.38 7.51
C ARG A 156 -18.10 23.18 6.98
N GLY A 157 -17.52 24.26 6.49
CA GLY A 157 -16.09 24.39 6.26
C GLY A 157 -15.47 25.31 7.32
N GLY A 158 -14.44 24.84 8.02
CA GLY A 158 -13.61 25.64 8.91
C GLY A 158 -12.25 25.92 8.28
N VAL A 159 -11.75 27.15 8.42
CA VAL A 159 -10.40 27.50 7.99
C VAL A 159 -9.52 27.78 9.21
N HIS A 160 -8.29 27.27 9.19
CA HIS A 160 -7.31 27.60 10.21
C HIS A 160 -6.29 28.57 9.64
N ALA A 161 -6.28 29.79 10.17
CA ALA A 161 -5.25 30.78 9.90
C ALA A 161 -4.13 30.63 10.94
N GLY A 162 -3.15 29.79 10.65
CA GLY A 162 -1.90 29.79 11.41
C GLY A 162 -1.13 31.06 11.05
N TYR A 163 -0.83 31.92 12.04
CA TYR A 163 0.10 33.04 11.85
C TYR A 163 1.51 32.48 11.62
N GLN A 164 1.90 32.26 10.37
CA GLN A 164 3.32 32.21 10.01
C GLN A 164 3.81 33.65 9.83
N LEU A 165 4.44 34.18 10.87
CA LEU A 165 5.35 35.32 10.76
C LEU A 165 6.56 34.88 9.92
N LEU A 166 6.39 34.85 8.60
CA LEU A 166 7.53 34.89 7.68
C LEU A 166 7.94 36.36 7.60
N GLN A 167 8.87 36.74 8.48
CA GLN A 167 9.72 37.88 8.20
C GLN A 167 10.53 37.54 6.96
N ALA A 168 10.19 38.17 5.84
CA ALA A 168 11.03 38.20 4.66
C ALA A 168 12.27 39.03 5.00
N TRP A 169 13.44 38.42 4.91
CA TRP A 169 14.69 39.11 4.62
C TRP A 169 14.83 39.21 3.10
#